data_AF-A0A417YRD2-F1
#
_entry.id   AF-A0A417YRD2-F1
#
_cell.length_a   1.000
_cell.length_b   1.000
_cell.length_c   1.000
_cell.angle_alpha   90.00
_cell.angle_beta   90.00
_cell.angle_gamma   90.00
#
_symmetry.space_group_name_H-M   'P 1'
#
loop_
_entity.id
_entity.type
_entity.pdbx_description
1 polymer ?
#
loop_
_entity_poly.entity_id
_entity_poly.type
_entity_poly.pdbx_seq_one_letter_code
_entity_poly.pdbx_strand_id
1 'polypeptide(L)' 'MGKLFDTVRLSHESLAQSYRAYLLSIGITEDAKGTSINDLDYYQLRQMVVFQDYHKRNIDSPENNMF' A
#
# COMPACT_ATOMS: atom_id res chain seq x y z
N MET A 1 -8.03 18.69 22.90
CA MET A 1 -7.00 17.92 22.16
C MET A 1 -7.47 16.53 21.70
N GLY A 2 -8.79 16.20 21.64
CA GLY A 2 -9.25 14.84 21.26
C GLY A 2 -9.71 14.67 19.80
N LYS A 3 -10.38 15.68 19.22
CA LYS A 3 -11.07 15.53 17.93
C LYS A 3 -10.17 15.30 16.71
N LEU A 4 -8.95 15.83 16.73
CA LEU A 4 -8.01 15.68 15.61
C LEU A 4 -7.46 14.26 15.50
N PHE A 5 -7.17 13.62 16.64
CA PHE A 5 -6.63 12.25 16.66
C PHE A 5 -7.65 11.22 16.15
N ASP A 6 -8.90 11.34 16.57
CA ASP A 6 -9.98 10.45 16.08
C ASP A 6 -10.21 10.61 14.57
N THR A 7 -10.14 11.85 14.06
CA THR A 7 -10.31 12.13 12.63
C THR A 7 -9.18 11.52 11.79
N VAL A 8 -7.94 11.62 12.26
CA VAL A 8 -6.77 11.01 11.58
C VAL A 8 -6.86 9.49 11.62
N ARG A 9 -7.33 8.90 12.73
CA ARG A 9 -7.48 7.44 12.85
C ARG A 9 -8.52 6.88 11.88
N LEU A 10 -9.69 7.54 11.80
CA LEU A 10 -10.74 7.19 10.82
C LEU A 10 -10.26 7.32 9.37
N SER A 11 -9.43 8.33 9.10
CA SER A 11 -8.80 8.53 7.79
C SER A 11 -7.85 7.38 7.43
N HIS A 12 -7.02 6.93 8.37
CA HIS A 12 -6.10 5.82 8.15
C HIS A 12 -6.81 4.49 7.91
N GLU A 13 -7.90 4.19 8.62
CA GLU A 13 -8.68 2.97 8.40
C GLU A 13 -9.34 2.95 7.01
N SER A 14 -9.89 4.09 6.58
CA SER A 14 -10.49 4.24 5.24
C SER A 14 -9.45 4.07 4.12
N LEU A 15 -8.26 4.66 4.30
CA LEU A 15 -7.16 4.50 3.35
C LEU A 15 -6.60 3.08 3.36
N ALA A 16 -6.51 2.42 4.52
CA ALA A 16 -6.07 1.02 4.61
C ALA A 16 -6.99 0.09 3.82
N GLN A 17 -8.31 0.29 3.89
CA GLN A 17 -9.26 -0.46 3.06
C GLN A 17 -9.03 -0.22 1.56
N SER A 18 -8.76 1.03 1.18
CA SER A 18 -8.46 1.39 -0.21
C SER A 18 -7.18 0.72 -0.71
N TYR A 19 -6.13 0.67 0.13
CA TYR A 19 -4.88 -0.01 -0.19
C TYR A 19 -5.05 -1.52 -0.29
N ARG A 20 -5.84 -2.15 0.59
CA ARG A 20 -6.17 -3.58 0.48
C ARG A 20 -6.90 -3.87 -0.83
N ALA A 21 -7.91 -3.08 -1.17
CA ALA A 21 -8.64 -3.25 -2.42
C ALA A 21 -7.71 -3.11 -3.64
N TYR A 22 -6.79 -2.15 -3.64
CA TYR A 22 -5.80 -2.00 -4.70
C TYR A 22 -4.86 -3.21 -4.79
N LEU A 23 -4.26 -3.63 -3.67
CA LEU A 23 -3.36 -4.79 -3.63
C LEU A 23 -4.07 -6.08 -4.11
N LEU A 24 -5.31 -6.30 -3.68
CA LEU A 24 -6.14 -7.41 -4.18
C LEU A 24 -6.41 -7.30 -5.69
N SER A 25 -6.67 -6.09 -6.20
CA SER A 25 -6.95 -5.88 -7.63
C SER A 25 -5.76 -6.21 -8.54
N ILE A 26 -4.53 -6.08 -8.01
CA ILE A 26 -3.30 -6.46 -8.70
C ILE A 26 -2.84 -7.89 -8.37
N GLY A 27 -3.65 -8.66 -7.64
CA GLY A 27 -3.40 -10.06 -7.31
C GLY A 27 -2.49 -10.31 -6.11
N ILE A 28 -2.18 -9.28 -5.31
CA ILE A 28 -1.36 -9.42 -4.10
C ILE A 28 -2.25 -9.71 -2.91
N THR A 29 -2.10 -10.90 -2.35
CA THR A 29 -2.87 -11.38 -1.19
C THR A 29 -2.03 -11.41 0.10
N GLU A 30 -0.71 -11.36 -0.02
CA GLU A 30 0.25 -11.57 1.07
C GLU A 30 1.46 -10.64 0.94
N ASP A 31 2.12 -10.34 2.07
CA ASP A 31 3.41 -9.66 2.09
C ASP A 31 4.56 -10.64 1.78
N ALA A 32 5.78 -10.10 1.66
CA ALA A 32 6.98 -10.91 1.41
C ALA A 32 7.33 -11.90 2.53
N LYS A 33 6.71 -11.80 3.71
CA LYS A 33 6.87 -12.69 4.86
C LYS A 33 5.73 -13.72 4.97
N GLY A 34 4.78 -13.73 4.04
CA GLY A 34 3.61 -14.62 4.05
C GLY A 34 2.48 -14.15 4.96
N THR A 35 2.45 -12.88 5.35
CA THR A 35 1.35 -12.30 6.15
C THR A 35 0.25 -11.83 5.21
N SER A 36 -1.02 -12.18 5.48
CA SER A 36 -2.13 -11.71 4.65
C SER A 36 -2.27 -10.19 4.71
N ILE A 37 -2.55 -9.56 3.57
CA ILE A 37 -2.79 -8.10 3.51
C ILE A 37 -3.98 -7.64 4.36
N ASN A 38 -4.87 -8.55 4.73
CA ASN A 38 -6.00 -8.27 5.63
C ASN A 38 -5.56 -8.07 7.08
N ASP A 39 -4.44 -8.67 7.47
CA ASP A 39 -3.86 -8.56 8.82
C ASP A 39 -2.84 -7.42 8.94
N LEU A 40 -2.48 -6.79 7.81
CA LEU A 40 -1.52 -5.69 7.77
C LEU A 40 -2.12 -4.37 8.24
N ASP A 41 -1.27 -3.56 8.88
CA ASP A 41 -1.61 -2.20 9.29
C ASP A 41 -1.55 -1.21 8.12
N TYR A 42 -2.05 0.00 8.36
CA TYR A 42 -2.07 1.07 7.36
C TYR A 42 -0.67 1.36 6.75
N TYR A 43 0.37 1.38 7.59
CA TYR A 43 1.72 1.74 7.14
C TYR A 43 2.36 0.65 6.28
N GLN A 44 2.18 -0.62 6.65
CA GLN A 44 2.61 -1.78 5.86
C GLN A 44 1.91 -1.81 4.51
N LEU A 45 0.59 -1.63 4.49
CA LEU A 45 -0.19 -1.55 3.26
C LEU A 45 0.30 -0.43 2.35
N ARG A 46 0.52 0.77 2.91
CA ARG A 46 1.06 1.91 2.16
C ARG A 46 2.43 1.59 1.55
N GLN A 47 3.33 0.96 2.30
CA GLN A 47 4.65 0.59 1.79
C GLN A 47 4.55 -0.40 0.62
N MET A 48 3.66 -1.40 0.73
CA MET A 48 3.43 -2.35 -0.34
C MET A 48 2.91 -1.66 -1.60
N VAL A 49 1.92 -0.78 -1.48
CA VAL A 49 1.40 -0.01 -2.62
C VAL A 49 2.50 0.81 -3.30
N VAL A 50 3.31 1.53 -2.51
CA VAL A 50 4.42 2.34 -3.04
C VAL A 50 5.45 1.47 -3.76
N PHE A 51 5.78 0.30 -3.22
CA PHE A 51 6.72 -0.62 -3.84
C PHE A 51 6.20 -1.14 -5.19
N GLN A 52 4.91 -1.49 -5.25
CA GLN A 52 4.27 -1.95 -6.49
C GLN A 52 4.18 -0.85 -7.54
N ASP A 53 3.83 0.37 -7.14
CA ASP A 53 3.83 1.52 -8.05
C ASP A 53 5.23 1.83 -8.57
N TYR A 54 6.26 1.74 -7.73
CA TYR A 54 7.64 1.90 -8.16
C TYR A 54 8.06 0.80 -9.14
N HIS A 55 7.70 -0.46 -8.87
CA HIS A 55 8.01 -1.57 -9.76
C HIS A 55 7.32 -1.43 -11.11
N LYS A 56 6.03 -1.06 -11.12
CA LYS A 56 5.27 -0.76 -12.34
C LYS A 56 5.91 0.35 -13.17
N ARG A 57 6.32 1.45 -12.52
CA ARG A 57 7.01 2.57 -13.21
C ARG A 57 8.34 2.16 -13.83
N ASN A 58 9.11 1.28 -13.20
CA ASN A 58 10.37 0.79 -13.77
C ASN A 58 10.14 -0.15 -14.97
N ILE A 59 9.04 -0.91 -14.98
CA ILE A 59 8.70 -1.78 -16.11
C ILE A 59 8.15 -0.97 -17.30
N ASP A 60 7.30 0.02 -17.04
CA ASP A 60 6.72 0.90 -18.08
C ASP A 60 7.70 1.96 -18.61
N SER A 61 8.83 2.20 -17.95
CA SER A 61 9.87 3.14 -18.40
C SER A 61 11.22 2.44 -18.56
N PRO A 62 11.45 1.70 -19.66
CA PRO A 62 12.75 1.12 -19.99
C PRO A 62 13.88 2.16 -20.17
N GLU A 63 13.57 3.46 -20.19
CA GLU A 63 14.54 4.56 -20.32
C GLU A 63 15.33 4.87 -19.04
N ASN A 64 14.96 4.30 -17.88
CA ASN A 64 15.66 4.57 -16.61
C ASN A 64 16.80 3.58 -16.30
N ASN A 65 17.19 2.74 -17.28
CA ASN A 65 18.33 1.81 -17.19
C ASN A 65 19.67 2.43 -17.64
N MET A 66 19.78 3.76 -17.68
CA MET A 66 20.99 4.47 -18.08
C MET A 66 21.53 5.40 -16.98
N PHE A 67 21.83 4.88 -15.79
CA PHE A 67 22.83 5.44 -14.87
C PHE A 67 23.43 4.36 -13.98
#